data_AF-A0A820X8F8-F1
#
_entry.id   AF-A0A820X8F8-F1
#
_cell.length_a   1.000
_cell.length_b   1.000
_cell.length_c   1.000
_cell.angle_alpha   90.00
_cell.angle_beta   90.00
_cell.angle_gamma   90.00
#
_symmetry.space_group_name_H-M   'P 1'
#
loop_
_entity.id
_entity.type
_entity.pdbx_description
1 polymer ?
#
loop_
_entity_poly.entity_id
_entity_poly.type
_entity_poly.pdbx_seq_one_letter_code
_entity_poly.pdbx_strand_id
1 'polypeptide(L)'
;ILNNKKINLTGQLYEVDEFLPAPRILICGKCNKPGHTKKACQSSLFDICRRCGGDRSKIEEHKQCHIKCHHCGAAHMSTDYKCPILDDYRRQLISELKKHPEKLPQHIQLFIPSEYRNQNDKTKLIQSKRVHLHSQQKSYNNNDHIQWPSLNQYPATKTTSMNQNLNDTIKSFSDELRELKKSYNEDQRRIEEKYKDHTNSIKQTLQIMQQQQQTQQQMITTITNSIKQIIFSTCTKTTLTVCDLLNKMKMQT
;
A
#
# COMPACT_ATOMS: atom_id res chain seq x y z
N ILE A 1 8.68 -17.79 -2.23
CA ILE A 1 7.24 -17.63 -1.92
C ILE A 1 6.39 -17.32 -3.18
N LEU A 2 6.98 -17.04 -4.35
CA LEU A 2 6.31 -17.30 -5.64
C LEU A 2 6.98 -18.51 -6.30
N ASN A 3 6.27 -19.63 -6.39
CA ASN A 3 6.66 -20.69 -7.32
C ASN A 3 6.49 -20.12 -8.73
N ASN A 4 7.60 -19.92 -9.45
CA ASN A 4 7.70 -19.49 -10.85
C ASN A 4 7.75 -17.98 -11.18
N LYS A 5 7.99 -17.07 -10.21
CA LYS A 5 8.21 -15.62 -10.48
C LYS A 5 7.12 -14.94 -11.34
N LYS A 6 5.90 -15.46 -11.31
CA LYS A 6 4.82 -15.02 -12.19
C LYS A 6 3.58 -14.69 -11.37
N ILE A 7 2.94 -13.56 -11.65
CA ILE A 7 1.65 -13.19 -11.06
C ILE A 7 0.62 -13.03 -12.17
N ASN A 8 -0.61 -13.48 -11.93
CA ASN A 8 -1.73 -13.26 -12.85
C ASN A 8 -2.54 -12.06 -12.35
N LEU A 9 -2.56 -10.99 -13.13
CA LEU A 9 -3.41 -9.82 -12.90
C LEU A 9 -4.34 -9.70 -14.10
N THR A 10 -5.66 -9.75 -13.85
CA THR A 10 -6.70 -9.56 -14.87
C THR A 10 -6.56 -10.46 -16.10
N GLY A 11 -6.09 -11.70 -15.93
CA GLY A 11 -5.92 -12.66 -17.02
C GLY A 11 -4.60 -12.51 -17.79
N GLN A 12 -3.78 -11.51 -17.45
CA GLN A 12 -2.42 -11.36 -17.97
C GLN A 12 -1.40 -11.86 -16.96
N LEU A 13 -0.40 -12.57 -17.48
CA LEU A 13 0.68 -13.18 -16.72
C LEU A 13 1.90 -12.25 -16.76
N TYR A 14 2.28 -11.72 -15.61
CA TYR A 14 3.41 -10.81 -15.46
C TYR A 14 4.59 -11.52 -14.83
N GLU A 15 5.78 -11.33 -15.39
CA GLU A 15 7.03 -11.73 -14.73
C GLU A 15 7.42 -10.69 -13.68
N VAL A 16 7.56 -11.17 -12.46
CA VAL A 16 7.77 -10.36 -11.27
C VAL A 16 9.06 -10.76 -10.61
N ASP A 17 9.91 -9.77 -10.42
CA ASP A 17 11.06 -9.89 -9.54
C ASP A 17 10.62 -9.58 -8.09
N GLU A 18 11.07 -10.40 -7.15
CA GLU A 18 10.85 -10.15 -5.73
C GLU A 18 11.60 -8.86 -5.33
N PHE A 19 10.85 -7.77 -5.13
CA PHE A 19 11.39 -6.51 -4.67
C PHE A 19 11.39 -6.50 -3.15
N LEU A 20 12.57 -6.72 -2.59
CA LEU A 20 12.82 -6.45 -1.18
C LEU A 20 13.11 -4.95 -1.04
N PRO A 21 12.20 -4.13 -0.48
CA PRO A 21 12.53 -2.76 -0.16
C PRO A 21 13.73 -2.75 0.77
N ALA A 22 14.64 -1.80 0.58
CA ALA A 22 15.85 -1.71 1.39
C ALA A 22 15.46 -1.71 2.88
N PRO A 23 15.85 -2.73 3.67
CA PRO A 23 15.42 -2.86 5.04
C PRO A 23 15.94 -1.64 5.82
N ARG A 24 15.06 -1.01 6.60
CA ARG A 24 15.49 0.01 7.55
C ARG A 24 16.40 -0.67 8.56
N ILE A 25 17.68 -0.34 8.53
CA ILE A 25 18.65 -0.91 9.44
C ILE A 25 18.33 -0.40 10.84
N LEU A 26 18.15 -1.32 11.78
CA LEU A 26 18.03 -0.97 13.18
C LEU A 26 19.39 -0.49 13.67
N ILE A 27 19.51 0.79 14.03
CA ILE A 27 20.74 1.37 14.58
C ILE A 27 20.53 1.66 16.06
N CYS A 28 21.45 1.18 16.89
CA CYS A 28 21.38 1.35 18.33
C CYS A 28 21.50 2.84 18.70
N GLY A 29 20.56 3.33 19.51
CA GLY A 29 20.56 4.73 19.95
C GLY A 29 21.62 5.10 20.98
N LYS A 30 22.40 4.14 21.49
CA LYS A 30 23.54 4.34 22.42
C LYS A 30 24.87 4.25 21.70
N CYS A 31 25.22 3.08 21.17
CA CYS A 31 26.53 2.85 20.56
C CYS A 31 26.58 3.15 19.04
N ASN A 32 25.46 3.53 18.43
CA ASN A 32 25.34 3.78 16.99
C ASN A 32 25.71 2.60 16.07
N LYS A 33 25.87 1.39 16.61
CA LYS A 33 26.10 0.16 15.83
C LYS A 33 24.78 -0.41 15.29
N PRO A 34 24.79 -1.02 14.10
CA PRO A 34 23.61 -1.68 13.55
C PRO A 34 23.27 -2.98 14.31
N GLY A 35 22.03 -3.45 14.18
CA GLY A 35 21.59 -4.80 14.56
C GLY A 35 20.91 -4.94 15.93
N HIS A 36 20.85 -3.90 16.76
CA HIS A 36 20.20 -3.98 18.09
C HIS A 36 19.57 -2.67 18.55
N THR A 37 18.66 -2.77 19.53
CA THR A 37 18.00 -1.60 20.14
C THR A 37 18.81 -1.05 21.31
N LYS A 38 18.49 0.17 21.76
CA LYS A 38 19.06 0.77 22.98
C LYS A 38 18.88 -0.11 24.23
N LYS A 39 17.78 -0.88 24.31
CA LYS A 39 17.48 -1.78 25.44
C LYS A 39 18.32 -3.06 25.42
N ALA A 40 18.63 -3.58 24.24
CA ALA A 40 19.45 -4.77 24.03
C ALA A 40 20.95 -4.46 23.89
N CYS A 41 21.36 -3.22 24.13
CA CYS A 41 22.75 -2.78 24.01
C CYS A 41 23.54 -3.26 25.23
N GLN A 42 24.51 -4.16 25.01
CA GLN A 42 25.43 -4.65 26.05
C GLN A 42 26.41 -3.57 26.53
N SER A 43 26.60 -2.51 25.74
CA SER A 43 27.35 -1.32 26.16
C SER A 43 26.51 -0.53 27.17
N SER A 44 26.67 -0.86 28.46
CA SER A 44 26.05 -0.15 29.58
C SER A 44 26.78 1.14 29.97
N LEU A 45 28.06 1.26 29.59
CA LEU A 45 28.99 2.24 30.15
C LEU A 45 29.14 3.53 29.35
N PHE A 46 28.71 3.60 28.09
CA PHE A 46 28.92 4.78 27.24
C PHE A 46 27.78 5.00 26.26
N ASP A 47 27.35 6.25 26.13
CA ASP A 47 26.43 6.72 25.08
C ASP A 47 27.27 7.49 24.06
N ILE A 48 27.22 7.12 22.79
CA ILE A 48 28.08 7.70 21.75
C ILE A 48 27.29 8.77 21.01
N CYS A 49 27.87 9.96 20.91
CA CYS A 49 27.32 11.04 20.12
C CYS A 49 27.27 10.65 18.63
N ARG A 50 26.07 10.66 18.05
CA ARG A 50 25.83 10.35 16.63
C ARG A 50 26.61 11.23 15.66
N ARG A 51 26.90 12.47 16.06
CA ARG A 51 27.56 13.48 15.23
C ARG A 51 29.06 13.32 15.17
N CYS A 52 29.73 13.12 16.31
CA CYS A 52 31.20 13.12 16.38
C CYS A 52 31.83 11.80 16.83
N GLY A 53 31.03 10.82 17.27
CA GLY A 53 31.53 9.55 17.78
C GLY A 53 32.18 9.59 19.16
N GLY A 54 32.15 10.73 19.85
CA GLY A 54 32.63 10.89 21.23
C GLY A 54 31.60 10.49 22.30
N ASP A 55 32.03 10.42 23.55
CA ASP A 55 31.18 10.07 24.70
C ASP A 55 30.19 11.21 25.04
N ARG A 56 28.90 10.91 25.01
CA ARG A 56 27.77 11.80 25.22
C ARG A 56 27.50 12.12 26.70
N SER A 57 28.37 11.72 27.61
CA SER A 57 28.26 12.02 29.06
C SER A 57 28.02 13.51 29.37
N LYS A 58 28.47 14.42 28.51
CA LYS A 58 28.21 15.88 28.62
C LYS A 58 27.43 16.41 27.42
N ILE A 59 26.10 16.34 27.49
CA ILE A 59 25.18 16.69 26.39
C ILE A 59 25.42 18.10 25.84
N GLU A 60 25.80 19.07 26.69
CA GLU A 60 26.03 20.47 26.31
C GLU A 60 27.23 20.65 25.38
N GLU A 61 28.32 19.91 25.58
CA GLU A 61 29.54 19.99 24.76
C GLU A 61 29.32 19.44 23.32
N HIS A 62 28.28 18.61 23.13
CA HIS A 62 27.99 17.97 21.85
C HIS A 62 26.93 18.68 20.99
N LYS A 63 26.35 19.80 21.45
CA LYS A 63 25.40 20.60 20.66
C LYS A 63 26.06 21.17 19.38
N GLN A 64 27.36 21.47 19.43
CA GLN A 64 28.12 22.08 18.32
C GLN A 64 29.32 21.24 17.83
N CYS A 65 29.39 19.95 18.17
CA CYS A 65 30.50 19.10 17.74
C CYS A 65 30.58 18.90 16.22
N HIS A 66 31.80 18.73 15.70
CA HIS A 66 32.06 18.47 14.29
C HIS A 66 31.42 17.15 13.83
N ILE A 67 30.89 17.14 12.61
CA ILE A 67 30.25 15.94 12.05
C ILE A 67 31.35 15.01 11.54
N LYS A 68 31.55 13.90 12.24
CA LYS A 68 32.48 12.83 11.92
C LYS A 68 31.84 11.48 12.25
N CYS A 69 31.79 10.60 11.26
CA CYS A 69 31.25 9.26 11.43
C CYS A 69 32.14 8.43 12.36
N HIS A 70 31.54 7.84 13.41
CA HIS A 70 32.24 6.94 14.33
C HIS A 70 32.78 5.67 13.62
N HIS A 71 32.11 5.24 12.55
CA HIS A 71 32.45 3.98 11.87
C HIS A 71 33.56 4.16 10.84
N CYS A 72 33.42 5.11 9.90
CA CYS A 72 34.37 5.29 8.79
C CYS A 72 35.21 6.56 8.89
N GLY A 73 34.99 7.42 9.90
CA GLY A 73 35.75 8.65 10.09
C GLY A 73 35.45 9.79 9.11
N ALA A 74 34.57 9.59 8.12
CA ALA A 74 34.22 10.60 7.12
C ALA A 74 33.24 11.68 7.65
N ALA A 75 33.09 12.77 6.90
CA ALA A 75 32.26 13.94 7.25
C ALA A 75 30.75 13.69 7.03
N HIS A 76 30.18 12.73 7.75
CA HIS A 76 28.73 12.50 7.81
C HIS A 76 28.33 11.91 9.17
N MET A 77 27.03 11.85 9.47
CA MET A 77 26.56 11.28 10.74
C MET A 77 26.80 9.76 10.78
N SER A 78 26.97 9.22 11.98
CA SER A 78 27.19 7.78 12.21
C SER A 78 25.97 6.91 11.89
N THR A 79 24.83 7.53 11.58
CA THR A 79 23.58 6.86 11.21
C THR A 79 23.20 7.09 9.74
N ASP A 80 24.01 7.82 8.98
CA ASP A 80 23.74 8.13 7.58
C ASP A 80 24.07 6.92 6.69
N TYR A 81 23.22 6.64 5.70
CA TYR A 81 23.42 5.57 4.73
C TYR A 81 24.56 5.84 3.75
N LYS A 82 25.16 7.04 3.80
CA LYS A 82 26.44 7.34 3.14
C LYS A 82 27.64 6.61 3.77
N CYS A 83 27.48 6.06 4.97
CA CYS A 83 28.52 5.29 5.63
C CYS A 83 28.75 3.95 4.91
N PRO A 84 29.96 3.66 4.39
CA PRO A 84 30.23 2.40 3.70
C PRO A 84 29.99 1.17 4.60
N ILE A 85 30.33 1.27 5.90
CA ILE A 85 30.12 0.18 6.86
C ILE A 85 28.62 -0.12 7.07
N LEU A 86 27.77 0.91 7.12
CA LEU A 86 26.32 0.70 7.23
C LEU A 86 25.74 0.18 5.93
N ASP A 87 26.25 0.62 4.77
CA ASP A 87 25.81 0.11 3.48
C ASP A 87 26.19 -1.37 3.30
N ASP A 88 27.40 -1.77 3.70
CA ASP A 88 27.84 -3.17 3.67
C ASP A 88 26.98 -4.05 4.57
N TYR A 89 26.71 -3.61 5.80
CA TYR A 89 25.79 -4.30 6.71
C TYR A 89 24.39 -4.45 6.09
N ARG A 90 23.89 -3.41 5.41
CA ARG A 90 22.61 -3.45 4.70
C ARG A 90 22.60 -4.51 3.62
N ARG A 91 23.65 -4.56 2.79
CA ARG A 91 23.79 -5.53 1.68
C ARG A 91 23.84 -6.96 2.21
N GLN A 92 24.58 -7.20 3.29
CA GLN A 92 24.63 -8.49 3.96
C GLN A 92 23.26 -8.90 4.50
N LEU A 93 22.56 -7.99 5.18
CA LEU A 93 21.21 -8.24 5.69
C LEU A 93 20.23 -8.59 4.55
N ILE A 94 20.28 -7.88 3.42
CA ILE A 94 19.46 -8.20 2.24
C ILE A 94 19.82 -9.58 1.69
N SER A 95 21.11 -9.93 1.61
CA SER A 95 21.55 -11.24 1.13
C SER A 95 21.04 -12.37 2.03
N GLU A 96 21.13 -12.20 3.36
CA GLU A 96 20.63 -13.17 4.34
C GLU A 96 19.10 -13.29 4.30
N LEU A 97 18.37 -12.18 4.19
CA LEU A 97 16.91 -12.19 4.04
C LEU A 97 16.46 -12.85 2.73
N LYS A 98 17.25 -12.78 1.66
CA LYS A 98 16.99 -13.50 0.40
C LYS A 98 17.18 -15.01 0.54
N LYS A 99 18.15 -15.46 1.35
CA LYS A 99 18.36 -16.89 1.63
C LYS A 99 17.27 -17.47 2.52
N HIS A 100 16.70 -16.63 3.40
CA HIS A 100 15.69 -17.00 4.39
C HIS A 100 14.38 -16.23 4.20
N PRO A 101 13.65 -16.45 3.09
CA PRO A 101 12.43 -15.71 2.80
C PRO A 101 11.31 -15.93 3.84
N GLU A 102 11.37 -17.01 4.62
CA GLU A 102 10.49 -17.30 5.75
C GLU A 102 10.65 -16.33 6.93
N LYS A 103 11.81 -15.66 7.03
CA LYS A 103 12.09 -14.67 8.08
C LYS A 103 11.63 -13.26 7.70
N LEU A 104 11.15 -13.06 6.48
CA LEU A 104 10.63 -11.77 6.04
C LEU A 104 9.27 -11.50 6.68
N PRO A 105 9.05 -10.31 7.26
CA PRO A 105 7.73 -9.90 7.67
C PRO A 105 6.77 -9.91 6.48
N GLN A 106 5.60 -10.56 6.62
CA GLN A 106 4.61 -10.76 5.55
C GLN A 106 4.19 -9.48 4.81
N HIS A 107 4.36 -8.30 5.43
CA HIS A 107 3.97 -7.00 4.88
C HIS A 107 5.05 -6.29 4.03
N ILE A 108 6.23 -6.91 3.85
CA ILE A 108 7.38 -6.29 3.14
C ILE A 108 7.57 -6.84 1.72
N GLN A 109 6.84 -7.88 1.34
CA GLN A 109 6.87 -8.45 -0.01
C GLN A 109 6.11 -7.54 -0.98
N LEU A 110 6.84 -6.61 -1.62
CA LEU A 110 6.32 -5.81 -2.71
C LEU A 110 6.69 -6.53 -4.02
N PHE A 111 5.67 -6.86 -4.80
CA PHE A 111 5.82 -7.46 -6.12
C PHE A 111 5.81 -6.31 -7.14
N ILE A 112 6.95 -6.01 -7.76
CA ILE A 112 7.04 -4.98 -8.79
C ILE A 112 7.18 -5.69 -10.15
N PRO A 113 6.27 -5.46 -11.12
CA PRO A 113 6.41 -6.01 -12.46
C PRO A 113 7.70 -5.51 -13.12
N SER A 114 8.42 -6.40 -13.78
CA SER A 114 9.74 -6.15 -14.38
C SER A 114 9.78 -4.97 -15.35
N GLU A 115 8.67 -4.71 -16.04
CA GLU A 115 8.45 -3.58 -16.95
C GLU A 115 8.64 -2.19 -16.30
N TYR A 116 8.44 -2.08 -14.98
CA TYR A 116 8.58 -0.81 -14.25
C TYR A 116 10.00 -0.57 -13.70
N ARG A 117 10.96 -1.47 -13.97
CA ARG A 117 12.32 -1.42 -13.40
C ARG A 117 13.26 -0.44 -14.11
N ASN A 118 13.08 -0.24 -15.42
CA ASN A 118 13.97 0.54 -16.28
C ASN A 118 13.72 2.05 -16.28
N GLN A 119 12.84 2.55 -15.41
CA GLN A 119 12.63 3.99 -15.25
C GLN A 119 13.70 4.57 -14.30
N ASN A 120 14.27 5.72 -14.65
CA ASN A 120 15.28 6.43 -13.87
C ASN A 120 14.88 6.51 -12.38
N ASP A 121 15.82 6.30 -11.45
CA ASP A 121 15.53 6.28 -10.00
C ASP A 121 14.89 7.60 -9.48
N LYS A 122 15.07 8.72 -10.20
CA LYS A 122 14.42 10.00 -9.92
C LYS A 122 12.92 10.05 -10.24
N THR A 123 12.41 9.14 -11.08
CA THR A 123 10.99 9.04 -11.45
C THR A 123 10.26 7.89 -10.74
N LYS A 124 10.97 7.09 -9.92
CA LYS A 124 10.39 6.04 -9.07
C LYS A 124 9.67 6.61 -7.84
N LEU A 125 8.71 7.50 -8.07
CA LEU A 125 7.69 7.81 -7.09
C LEU A 125 6.46 7.00 -7.47
N ILE A 126 6.35 5.78 -6.94
CA ILE A 126 5.03 5.24 -6.63
C ILE A 126 4.51 6.16 -5.52
N GLN A 127 3.83 7.24 -5.90
CA GLN A 127 3.05 8.02 -4.97
C GLN A 127 1.94 7.11 -4.45
N SER A 128 2.19 6.46 -3.33
CA SER A 128 1.11 6.10 -2.42
C SER A 128 0.41 7.42 -2.10
N LYS A 129 -0.76 7.65 -2.71
CA LYS A 129 -1.72 8.64 -2.22
C LYS A 129 -1.89 8.33 -0.74
N ARG A 130 -1.39 9.23 0.10
CA ARG A 130 -1.21 9.09 1.54
C ARG A 130 -2.41 8.38 2.17
N VAL A 131 -2.20 7.14 2.62
CA VAL A 131 -2.88 6.66 3.83
C VAL A 131 -2.01 7.17 4.97
N HIS A 132 -2.46 8.21 5.65
CA HIS A 132 -1.88 8.60 6.94
C HIS A 132 -2.11 7.44 7.92
N LEU A 133 -1.14 6.53 8.03
CA LEU A 133 -1.11 5.57 9.13
C LEU A 133 -0.86 6.36 10.42
N HIS A 134 -1.95 6.59 11.14
CA HIS A 134 -1.95 6.84 12.57
C HIS A 134 -1.18 5.71 13.26
N SER A 135 -0.28 6.08 14.17
CA SER A 135 0.41 5.15 15.05
C SER A 135 -0.61 4.34 15.85
N GLN A 136 -0.74 3.05 15.55
CA GLN A 136 -1.46 2.13 16.42
C GLN A 136 -0.69 1.98 17.73
N GLN A 137 -1.19 2.62 18.78
CA GLN A 137 -1.02 2.13 20.14
C GLN A 137 -1.74 0.77 20.22
N LYS A 138 -0.97 -0.31 20.29
CA LYS A 138 -1.51 -1.61 20.71
C LYS A 138 -1.85 -1.49 22.19
N SER A 139 -3.14 -1.54 22.52
CA SER A 139 -3.57 -1.98 23.85
C SER A 139 -3.31 -3.49 23.92
N TYR A 140 -2.46 -3.89 24.85
CA TYR A 140 -2.43 -5.28 25.33
C TYR A 140 -3.29 -5.29 26.61
N ASN A 141 -4.45 -5.93 26.52
CA ASN A 141 -5.21 -6.36 27.69
C ASN A 141 -5.08 -7.88 27.78
N ASN A 142 -4.34 -8.36 28.76
CA ASN A 142 -4.90 -9.11 29.89
C ASN A 142 -3.80 -9.64 30.81
N ASN A 143 -3.97 -9.32 32.09
CA ASN A 143 -3.65 -10.09 33.28
C ASN A 143 -2.31 -10.82 33.33
N ASP A 144 -1.32 -10.16 33.94
CA ASP A 144 -0.50 -10.80 34.98
C ASP A 144 -0.07 -9.76 36.03
N HIS A 145 -0.12 -10.20 37.28
CA HIS A 145 -0.16 -9.44 38.51
C HIS A 145 1.21 -8.80 38.85
N ILE A 146 1.37 -7.46 38.77
CA ILE A 146 2.44 -6.74 39.48
C ILE A 146 1.87 -5.44 40.06
N GLN A 147 1.77 -5.42 41.38
CA GLN A 147 1.29 -4.30 42.20
C GLN A 147 2.39 -3.24 42.30
N TRP A 148 2.13 -2.02 41.85
CA TRP A 148 3.04 -0.86 41.99
C TRP A 148 2.89 -0.23 43.39
N PRO A 149 3.98 0.18 44.08
CA PRO A 149 3.88 0.88 45.35
C PRO A 149 3.46 2.35 45.15
N SER A 150 2.46 2.77 45.92
CA SER A 150 1.88 4.11 45.95
C SER A 150 2.86 5.18 46.45
N LEU A 151 2.90 6.32 45.77
CA LEU A 151 3.74 7.47 46.17
C LEU A 151 2.99 8.35 47.19
N ASN A 152 3.51 8.43 48.41
CA ASN A 152 3.15 9.48 49.36
C ASN A 152 3.82 10.81 48.98
N GLN A 153 2.97 11.81 48.79
CA GLN A 153 3.07 13.22 49.22
C GLN A 153 4.45 13.90 49.22
N TYR A 154 4.64 14.85 48.30
CA TYR A 154 5.57 15.98 48.46
C TYR A 154 4.85 17.32 48.15
N PRO A 155 5.30 18.43 48.76
CA PRO A 155 4.43 19.54 49.12
C PRO A 155 4.16 20.51 47.96
N ALA A 156 2.91 20.97 47.93
CA ALA A 156 2.45 22.03 47.05
C ALA A 156 3.10 23.37 47.44
N THR A 157 3.87 23.96 46.53
CA THR A 157 4.05 25.41 46.52
C THR A 157 4.09 25.98 45.09
N LYS A 158 3.25 27.01 44.88
CA LYS A 158 3.23 28.01 43.80
C LYS A 158 2.85 27.52 42.39
N THR A 159 1.57 27.26 42.15
CA THR A 159 1.04 26.87 40.81
C THR A 159 -0.08 27.77 40.27
N THR A 160 -0.25 29.01 40.75
CA THR A 160 -1.40 29.82 40.30
C THR A 160 -1.16 30.57 38.97
N SER A 161 0.09 30.98 38.67
CA SER A 161 0.41 31.73 37.44
C SER A 161 0.76 30.85 36.23
N MET A 162 1.39 29.67 36.44
CA MET A 162 1.72 28.72 35.37
C MET A 162 0.51 27.89 34.88
N ASN A 163 -0.53 27.73 35.70
CA ASN A 163 -1.72 26.93 35.34
C ASN A 163 -2.61 27.59 34.27
N GLN A 164 -2.64 28.92 34.20
CA GLN A 164 -3.47 29.62 33.20
C GLN A 164 -2.96 29.38 31.77
N ASN A 165 -1.64 29.43 31.59
CA ASN A 165 -1.00 29.17 30.29
C ASN A 165 -1.17 27.70 29.84
N LEU A 166 -1.15 26.75 30.79
CA LEU A 166 -1.39 25.35 30.49
C LEU A 166 -2.84 25.09 30.07
N ASN A 167 -3.81 25.72 30.75
CA ASN A 167 -5.23 25.57 30.44
C ASN A 167 -5.58 26.17 29.06
N ASP A 168 -4.99 27.30 28.68
CA ASP A 168 -5.17 27.89 27.35
C ASP A 168 -4.58 27.00 26.26
N THR A 169 -3.41 26.41 26.51
CA THR A 169 -2.79 25.44 25.60
C THR A 169 -3.64 24.17 25.44
N ILE A 170 -4.17 23.63 26.54
CA ILE A 170 -5.05 22.46 26.52
C ILE A 170 -6.36 22.76 25.76
N LYS A 171 -6.91 23.96 25.94
CA LYS A 171 -8.10 24.40 25.23
C LYS A 171 -7.83 24.53 23.73
N SER A 172 -6.71 25.13 23.34
CA SER A 172 -6.27 25.22 21.94
C SER A 172 -6.18 23.84 21.28
N PHE A 173 -5.51 22.88 21.94
CA PHE A 173 -5.43 21.51 21.41
C PHE A 173 -6.80 20.82 21.33
N SER A 174 -7.69 21.08 22.29
CA SER A 174 -9.04 20.52 22.29
C SER A 174 -9.88 21.08 21.13
N ASP A 175 -9.72 22.37 20.83
CA ASP A 175 -10.37 23.03 19.70
C ASP A 175 -9.83 22.52 18.36
N GLU A 176 -8.50 22.36 18.22
CA GLU A 176 -7.86 21.76 17.03
C GLU A 176 -8.34 20.32 16.79
N LEU A 177 -8.41 19.49 17.83
CA LEU A 177 -8.92 18.13 17.72
C LEU A 177 -10.40 18.09 17.30
N ARG A 178 -11.19 19.05 17.78
CA ARG A 178 -12.60 19.18 17.39
C ARG A 178 -12.74 19.58 15.92
N GLU A 179 -11.91 20.50 15.44
CA GLU A 179 -11.87 20.90 14.02
C GLU A 179 -11.41 19.76 13.13
N LEU A 180 -10.35 19.05 13.52
CA LEU A 180 -9.86 17.88 12.79
C LEU A 180 -10.93 16.80 12.67
N LYS A 181 -11.68 16.54 13.76
CA LYS A 181 -12.80 15.59 13.75
C LYS A 181 -13.93 16.03 12.82
N LYS A 182 -14.24 17.33 12.77
CA LYS A 182 -15.24 17.87 11.82
C LYS A 182 -14.78 17.70 10.37
N SER A 183 -13.54 18.07 10.07
CA SER A 183 -12.95 17.91 8.73
C SER A 183 -12.95 16.45 8.29
N TYR A 184 -12.56 15.52 9.17
CA TYR A 184 -12.60 14.09 8.88
C TYR A 184 -14.02 13.59 8.55
N ASN A 185 -15.02 13.99 9.34
CA ASN A 185 -16.41 13.59 9.09
C ASN A 185 -16.98 14.17 7.78
N GLU A 186 -16.52 15.34 7.37
CA GLU A 186 -16.92 15.97 6.11
C GLU A 186 -16.25 15.29 4.91
N ASP A 187 -14.97 14.96 5.02
CA ASP A 187 -14.27 14.16 4.00
C ASP A 187 -14.89 12.77 3.87
N GLN A 188 -15.25 12.12 4.98
CA GLN A 188 -15.93 10.84 4.95
C GLN A 188 -17.28 10.92 4.20
N ARG A 189 -18.11 11.94 4.50
CA ARG A 189 -19.37 12.16 3.78
C ARG A 189 -19.15 12.39 2.27
N ARG A 190 -18.14 13.20 1.91
CA ARG A 190 -17.80 13.46 0.50
C ARG A 190 -17.35 12.19 -0.23
N ILE A 191 -16.61 11.32 0.46
CA ILE A 191 -16.19 10.03 -0.09
C ILE A 191 -17.41 9.12 -0.30
N GLU A 192 -18.29 9.01 0.70
CA GLU A 192 -19.52 8.20 0.61
C GLU A 192 -20.44 8.66 -0.53
N GLU A 193 -20.60 9.98 -0.71
CA GLU A 193 -21.36 10.56 -1.81
C GLU A 193 -20.78 10.20 -3.18
N LYS A 194 -19.45 10.32 -3.35
CA LYS A 194 -18.77 9.90 -4.59
C LYS A 194 -18.95 8.41 -4.87
N TYR A 195 -18.86 7.56 -3.86
CA TYR A 195 -19.09 6.12 -4.03
C TYR A 195 -20.54 5.83 -4.45
N LYS A 196 -21.50 6.56 -3.89
CA LYS A 196 -22.91 6.44 -4.26
C LYS A 196 -23.15 6.84 -5.71
N ASP A 197 -22.56 7.96 -6.15
CA ASP A 197 -22.66 8.43 -7.54
C ASP A 197 -22.03 7.45 -8.53
N HIS A 198 -20.82 6.95 -8.21
CA HIS A 198 -20.16 5.92 -9.02
C HIS A 198 -21.01 4.65 -9.11
N THR A 199 -21.60 4.21 -7.98
CA THR A 199 -22.47 3.03 -7.95
C THR A 199 -23.71 3.22 -8.83
N ASN A 200 -24.32 4.40 -8.78
CA ASN A 200 -25.48 4.73 -9.61
C ASN A 200 -25.11 4.76 -11.11
N SER A 201 -23.97 5.34 -11.46
CA SER A 201 -23.46 5.35 -12.83
C SER A 201 -23.18 3.94 -13.37
N ILE A 202 -22.60 3.05 -12.54
CA ILE A 202 -22.40 1.65 -12.90
C ILE A 202 -23.74 0.94 -13.12
N LYS A 203 -24.72 1.14 -12.23
CA LYS A 203 -26.07 0.55 -12.39
C LYS A 203 -26.75 1.00 -13.69
N GLN A 204 -26.66 2.28 -14.01
CA GLN A 204 -27.22 2.82 -15.25
C GLN A 204 -26.53 2.23 -16.48
N THR A 205 -25.20 2.10 -16.45
CA THR A 205 -24.43 1.49 -17.54
C THR A 205 -24.81 0.02 -17.74
N LEU A 206 -24.95 -0.74 -16.64
CA LEU A 206 -25.41 -2.13 -16.70
C LEU A 206 -26.80 -2.26 -17.32
N GLN A 207 -27.73 -1.37 -16.97
CA GLN A 207 -29.08 -1.35 -17.53
C GLN A 207 -29.06 -1.09 -19.04
N ILE A 208 -28.24 -0.14 -19.50
CA ILE A 208 -28.08 0.15 -20.93
C ILE A 208 -27.52 -1.07 -21.68
N MET A 209 -26.48 -1.72 -21.14
CA MET A 209 -25.93 -2.93 -21.78
C MET A 209 -26.96 -4.05 -21.87
N GLN A 210 -27.76 -4.24 -20.82
CA GLN A 210 -28.82 -5.26 -20.82
C GLN A 210 -29.89 -4.96 -21.87
N GLN A 211 -30.28 -3.69 -22.03
CA GLN A 211 -31.20 -3.27 -23.07
C GLN A 211 -30.61 -3.52 -24.47
N GLN A 212 -29.34 -3.18 -24.70
CA GLN A 212 -28.66 -3.45 -25.97
C GLN A 212 -28.63 -4.94 -26.30
N GLN A 213 -28.36 -5.80 -25.30
CA GLN A 213 -28.37 -7.25 -25.47
C GLN A 213 -29.76 -7.76 -25.90
N GLN A 214 -30.83 -7.25 -25.27
CA GLN A 214 -32.20 -7.60 -25.64
C GLN A 214 -32.54 -7.16 -27.08
N THR A 215 -32.16 -5.94 -27.46
CA THR A 215 -32.36 -5.45 -28.84
C THR A 215 -31.61 -6.30 -29.86
N GLN A 216 -30.38 -6.71 -29.56
CA GLN A 216 -29.61 -7.62 -30.42
C GLN A 216 -30.30 -8.98 -30.58
N GLN A 217 -30.82 -9.56 -29.49
CA GLN A 217 -31.56 -10.83 -29.55
C GLN A 217 -32.85 -10.72 -30.39
N GLN A 218 -33.57 -9.60 -30.26
CA GLN A 218 -34.75 -9.33 -31.07
C GLN A 218 -34.39 -9.21 -32.56
N MET A 219 -33.32 -8.48 -32.89
CA MET A 219 -32.83 -8.37 -34.27
C MET A 219 -32.43 -9.74 -34.85
N ILE A 220 -31.69 -10.54 -34.10
CA ILE A 220 -31.29 -11.90 -34.52
C ILE A 220 -32.53 -12.76 -34.79
N THR A 221 -33.54 -12.69 -33.93
CA THR A 221 -34.79 -13.43 -34.09
C THR A 221 -35.54 -12.99 -35.35
N THR A 222 -35.67 -11.69 -35.59
CA THR A 222 -36.30 -11.14 -36.80
C THR A 222 -35.56 -11.57 -38.07
N ILE A 223 -34.24 -11.43 -38.10
CA ILE A 223 -33.40 -11.84 -39.24
C ILE A 223 -33.56 -13.35 -39.49
N THR A 224 -33.53 -14.17 -38.43
CA THR A 224 -33.71 -15.63 -38.54
C THR A 224 -35.07 -15.98 -39.14
N ASN A 225 -36.14 -15.30 -38.72
CA ASN A 225 -37.48 -15.51 -39.27
C ASN A 225 -37.59 -15.08 -40.73
N SER A 226 -36.99 -13.95 -41.10
CA SER A 226 -36.92 -13.50 -42.49
C SER A 226 -36.17 -14.50 -43.38
N ILE A 227 -35.03 -15.01 -42.91
CA ILE A 227 -34.26 -16.04 -43.63
C ILE A 227 -35.11 -17.31 -43.83
N LYS A 228 -35.80 -17.78 -42.77
CA LYS A 228 -36.71 -18.93 -42.88
C LYS A 228 -37.81 -18.71 -43.92
N GLN A 229 -38.42 -17.53 -43.97
CA GLN A 229 -39.43 -17.20 -44.97
C GLN A 229 -38.86 -17.18 -46.40
N ILE A 230 -37.66 -16.62 -46.59
CA ILE A 230 -36.98 -16.61 -47.89
C ILE A 230 -36.69 -18.05 -48.34
N ILE A 231 -36.11 -18.88 -47.48
CA ILE A 231 -35.84 -20.31 -47.78
C ILE A 231 -37.13 -21.03 -48.15
N PHE A 232 -38.19 -20.89 -47.36
CA PHE A 232 -39.49 -21.53 -47.63
C PHE A 232 -40.08 -21.09 -48.98
N SER A 233 -40.05 -19.80 -49.29
CA SER A 233 -40.55 -19.26 -50.56
C SER A 233 -39.71 -19.70 -51.77
N THR A 234 -38.40 -19.90 -51.58
CA THR A 234 -37.50 -20.33 -52.65
C THR A 234 -37.69 -21.83 -52.92
N CYS A 235 -37.74 -22.65 -51.86
CA CYS A 235 -38.00 -24.09 -51.96
C CYS A 235 -39.32 -24.39 -52.66
N THR A 236 -40.41 -23.72 -52.27
CA THR A 236 -41.74 -23.92 -52.89
C THR A 236 -41.74 -23.56 -54.39
N LYS A 237 -41.07 -22.47 -54.78
CA LYS A 237 -40.91 -22.10 -56.20
C LYS A 237 -40.12 -23.14 -56.99
N THR A 238 -39.01 -23.65 -56.47
CA THR A 238 -38.23 -24.72 -57.12
C THR A 238 -39.00 -26.02 -57.24
N THR A 239 -39.77 -26.41 -56.23
CA THR A 239 -40.59 -27.63 -56.30
C THR A 239 -41.66 -27.52 -57.38
N LEU A 240 -42.32 -26.36 -57.49
CA LEU A 240 -43.31 -26.10 -58.53
C LEU A 240 -42.70 -26.17 -59.94
N THR A 241 -41.55 -25.52 -60.17
CA THR A 241 -40.89 -25.55 -61.48
C THR A 241 -40.40 -26.94 -61.88
N VAL A 242 -39.88 -27.73 -60.93
CA VAL A 242 -39.47 -29.12 -61.18
C VAL A 242 -40.69 -30.00 -61.50
N CYS A 243 -41.81 -29.86 -60.77
CA CYS A 243 -43.04 -30.59 -61.07
C CYS A 243 -43.59 -30.25 -62.47
N ASP A 244 -43.57 -28.98 -62.86
CA ASP A 244 -44.00 -28.54 -64.20
C ASP A 244 -43.12 -29.14 -65.31
N LEU A 245 -41.80 -29.18 -65.10
CA LEU A 245 -40.86 -29.82 -66.04
C LEU A 245 -41.13 -31.33 -66.18
N LEU A 246 -41.33 -32.03 -65.07
CA LEU A 246 -41.63 -33.47 -65.08
C LEU A 246 -42.96 -33.78 -65.77
N ASN A 247 -43.98 -32.95 -65.56
CA ASN A 247 -45.28 -33.10 -66.24
C ASN A 247 -45.17 -32.86 -67.75
N LYS A 248 -44.37 -31.87 -68.19
CA LYS A 248 -44.10 -31.63 -69.61
C LYS A 248 -43.37 -32.80 -70.27
N MET A 249 -42.43 -33.43 -69.58
CA MET A 249 -41.72 -34.61 -70.10
C MET A 249 -42.64 -35.82 -70.27
N LYS A 250 -43.58 -36.06 -69.33
CA LYS A 250 -44.54 -37.18 -69.43
C LYS A 250 -45.52 -37.06 -70.59
N MET A 251 -45.79 -35.85 -71.09
CA MET A 251 -46.72 -35.63 -72.20
C MET A 251 -46.07 -35.86 -73.59
N GLN A 252 -44.75 -36.04 -73.65
CA GLN A 252 -43.99 -36.23 -74.90
C GLN A 252 -43.62 -37.69 -75.18
N THR A 253 -43.91 -38.60 -74.24
CA THR A 253 -43.76 -40.06 -74.34
C THR A 253 -45.10 -40.73 -74.50
#